data_AF-A0A822YQX5-F1
#
_entry.id   AF-A0A822YQX5-F1
#
_cell.length_a   1.000
_cell.length_b   1.000
_cell.length_c   1.000
_cell.angle_alpha   90.00
_cell.angle_beta   90.00
_cell.angle_gamma   90.00
#
_symmetry.space_group_name_H-M   'P 1'
#
loop_
_entity.id
_entity.type
_entity.pdbx_description
1 polymer ?
#
loop_
_entity_poly.entity_id
_entity_poly.type
_entity_poly.pdbx_seq_one_letter_code
_entity_poly.pdbx_strand_id
1 'polypeptide(L)'
;MATVTFSPPFRFSPISSFPSKFRTRTRFIIPPLSSLTPRAALSDPFVLEIAQTLEDSVSTPSPSSLPPPPLQKLRDTSSESILSMSWPTRKDEPFRFIDTSFIKQSRIHPIPIPSPSSDLAGISSDTQFPSLVIVDGHIVPSASQLSGFPDGVYVGSISGISSEAIMEKVLQLVSDFHDGDLFWSLNGIGAPDVTVIFVPAGCQVEKPLHLRFYSREGGEIGSNYMPLSSPRVLVLVEKGGEIGIIEEYSGGDADKCYWANSVIQLALEEEAKIHHSYIQAQTASAAHIKWTFVRQESSSNYELVEISAGGKLSRHNLHVQQVGPDTITELSAFHLSVSDQTQDLHSRLVLDHPRGYSRQLHKSIVAHSSGQAVFDGNIKICTTDRCWAVDKKPPT
;
A
#
# COMPACT_ATOMS: atom_id res chain seq x y z
N MET A 1 -34.77 -24.05 42.35
CA MET A 1 -33.91 -25.07 41.72
C MET A 1 -32.89 -24.32 40.87
N ALA A 2 -31.81 -23.83 41.47
CA ALA A 2 -30.49 -24.47 41.51
C ALA A 2 -29.81 -24.55 40.12
N THR A 3 -29.08 -23.49 39.79
CA THR A 3 -28.05 -23.37 38.75
C THR A 3 -26.81 -24.18 39.13
N VAL A 4 -26.25 -24.95 38.19
CA VAL A 4 -24.92 -25.57 38.35
C VAL A 4 -24.10 -25.40 37.07
N THR A 5 -23.09 -24.55 37.16
CA THR A 5 -21.94 -24.40 36.27
C THR A 5 -20.86 -25.41 36.65
N PHE A 6 -20.27 -26.11 35.67
CA PHE A 6 -19.12 -26.99 35.86
C PHE A 6 -17.85 -26.34 35.29
N SER A 7 -16.85 -26.11 36.15
CA SER A 7 -15.46 -25.80 35.78
C SER A 7 -14.55 -26.86 36.43
N PRO A 8 -13.55 -27.42 35.74
CA PRO A 8 -12.64 -28.42 36.33
C PRO A 8 -11.47 -27.73 37.09
N PRO A 9 -10.89 -28.37 38.12
CA PRO A 9 -9.80 -27.78 38.90
C PRO A 9 -8.43 -28.15 38.32
N PHE A 10 -7.57 -27.16 38.12
CA PHE A 10 -6.12 -27.37 37.93
C PHE A 10 -5.40 -27.27 39.28
N ARG A 11 -4.74 -28.37 39.68
CA ARG A 11 -3.85 -28.42 40.85
C ARG A 11 -2.44 -27.98 40.45
N PHE A 12 -1.92 -26.97 41.15
CA PHE A 12 -0.48 -26.68 41.14
C PHE A 12 0.23 -27.50 42.21
N SER A 13 1.34 -28.14 41.86
CA SER A 13 2.31 -28.71 42.81
C SER A 13 3.61 -27.88 42.76
N PRO A 14 4.26 -27.63 43.91
CA PRO A 14 5.46 -26.78 43.97
C PRO A 14 6.71 -27.60 43.67
N ILE A 15 7.66 -27.02 42.93
CA ILE A 15 9.00 -27.59 42.75
C ILE A 15 10.03 -26.73 43.48
N SER A 16 10.87 -27.44 44.22
CA SER A 16 11.86 -27.04 45.22
C SER A 16 13.07 -26.28 44.68
N SER A 17 13.62 -25.45 45.56
CA SER A 17 14.90 -24.73 45.50
C SER A 17 16.15 -25.63 45.50
N PHE A 18 17.25 -25.14 44.90
CA PHE A 18 18.68 -25.15 45.34
C PHE A 18 19.63 -25.17 44.10
N PRO A 19 20.94 -24.80 44.22
CA PRO A 19 21.55 -23.63 44.83
C PRO A 19 22.39 -22.80 43.83
N SER A 20 22.81 -21.61 44.27
CA SER A 20 23.69 -20.69 43.57
C SER A 20 25.14 -21.18 43.48
N LYS A 21 25.77 -20.96 42.31
CA LYS A 21 27.16 -20.51 42.08
C LYS A 21 27.56 -20.78 40.62
N PHE A 22 27.56 -19.75 39.77
CA PHE A 22 28.41 -19.73 38.60
C PHE A 22 29.10 -18.38 38.46
N ARG A 23 30.44 -18.45 38.46
CA ARG A 23 31.40 -17.36 38.30
C ARG A 23 31.24 -16.70 36.93
N THR A 24 31.09 -15.38 36.92
CA THR A 24 31.27 -14.53 35.75
C THR A 24 32.74 -14.53 35.30
N ARG A 25 33.00 -14.98 34.08
CA ARG A 25 34.21 -14.65 33.31
C ARG A 25 33.76 -13.96 32.03
N THR A 26 33.78 -12.64 32.05
CA THR A 26 33.57 -11.79 30.88
C THR A 26 34.78 -11.94 29.96
N ARG A 27 34.62 -12.60 28.81
CA ARG A 27 35.57 -12.49 27.70
C ARG A 27 34.96 -11.51 26.69
N PHE A 28 35.55 -10.33 26.59
CA PHE A 28 35.30 -9.41 25.48
C PHE A 28 35.84 -10.06 24.20
N ILE A 29 34.95 -10.50 23.33
CA ILE A 29 35.28 -10.88 21.95
C ILE A 29 34.97 -9.65 21.11
N ILE A 30 36.00 -8.95 20.65
CA ILE A 30 35.90 -7.90 19.65
C ILE A 30 35.63 -8.60 18.32
N PRO A 31 34.50 -8.37 17.63
CA PRO A 31 34.31 -8.92 16.29
C PRO A 31 35.31 -8.25 15.33
N PRO A 32 35.90 -8.97 14.37
CA PRO A 32 36.76 -8.34 13.38
C PRO A 32 35.93 -7.37 12.55
N LEU A 33 36.46 -6.16 12.39
CA LEU A 33 35.93 -5.11 11.52
C LEU A 33 35.82 -5.67 10.10
N SER A 34 34.63 -6.09 9.68
CA SER A 34 34.39 -6.47 8.29
C SER A 34 34.54 -5.20 7.46
N SER A 35 35.62 -5.13 6.68
CA SER A 35 35.79 -4.11 5.65
C SER A 35 34.67 -4.25 4.63
N LEU A 36 33.60 -3.47 4.80
CA LEU A 36 32.62 -3.21 3.76
C LEU A 36 33.37 -2.47 2.66
N THR A 37 33.76 -3.20 1.62
CA THR A 37 34.10 -2.57 0.35
C THR A 37 32.83 -1.90 -0.16
N PRO A 38 32.82 -0.59 -0.46
CA PRO A 38 31.72 0.02 -1.16
C PRO A 38 31.73 -0.59 -2.56
N ARG A 39 30.89 -1.61 -2.77
CA ARG A 39 30.56 -2.04 -4.12
C ARG A 39 29.81 -0.85 -4.69
N ALA A 40 30.46 -0.07 -5.55
CA ALA A 40 29.77 0.90 -6.38
C ALA A 40 28.63 0.11 -7.04
N ALA A 41 27.40 0.37 -6.60
CA ALA A 41 26.24 -0.35 -7.07
C ALA A 41 26.08 0.04 -8.54
N LEU A 42 26.51 -0.84 -9.44
CA LEU A 42 26.00 -0.79 -10.79
C LEU A 42 24.50 -1.04 -10.65
N SER A 43 23.70 -0.04 -11.02
CA SER A 43 22.23 -0.11 -11.00
C SER A 43 21.77 -1.40 -11.70
N ASP A 44 20.75 -2.07 -11.14
CA ASP A 44 20.24 -3.33 -11.69
C ASP A 44 19.68 -3.10 -13.11
N PRO A 45 20.25 -3.71 -14.17
CA PRO A 45 19.84 -3.46 -15.56
C PRO A 45 18.36 -3.75 -15.82
N PHE A 46 17.79 -4.76 -15.14
CA PHE A 46 16.38 -5.11 -15.30
C PHE A 46 15.47 -4.03 -14.70
N VAL A 47 15.87 -3.48 -13.55
CA VAL A 47 15.13 -2.36 -12.92
C VAL A 47 15.19 -1.12 -13.81
N LEU A 48 16.36 -0.81 -14.36
CA LEU A 48 16.53 0.32 -15.27
C LEU A 48 15.72 0.16 -16.57
N GLU A 49 15.66 -1.04 -17.14
CA GLU A 49 14.86 -1.32 -18.33
C GLU A 49 13.36 -1.08 -18.08
N ILE A 50 12.83 -1.55 -16.94
CA ILE A 50 11.43 -1.28 -16.57
C ILE A 50 11.22 0.22 -16.35
N ALA A 51 12.11 0.89 -15.61
CA ALA A 51 11.99 2.32 -15.33
C ALA A 51 11.97 3.14 -16.64
N GLN A 52 12.89 2.87 -17.56
CA GLN A 52 12.92 3.52 -18.88
C GLN A 52 11.63 3.25 -19.67
N THR A 53 11.16 2.01 -19.69
CA THR A 53 9.92 1.66 -20.41
C THR A 53 8.71 2.40 -19.82
N LEU A 54 8.65 2.59 -18.50
CA LEU A 54 7.61 3.36 -17.83
C LEU A 54 7.72 4.86 -18.17
N GLU A 55 8.92 5.44 -18.12
CA GLU A 55 9.17 6.84 -18.51
C GLU A 55 8.75 7.14 -19.95
N ASP A 56 9.09 6.25 -20.88
CA ASP A 56 8.70 6.36 -22.28
C ASP A 56 7.17 6.27 -22.45
N SER A 57 6.51 5.40 -21.67
CA SER A 57 5.06 5.23 -21.75
C SER A 57 4.28 6.48 -21.31
N VAL A 58 4.75 7.19 -20.28
CA VAL A 58 4.08 8.40 -19.77
C VAL A 58 4.48 9.68 -20.50
N SER A 59 5.63 9.68 -21.18
CA SER A 59 6.14 10.84 -21.94
C SER A 59 5.51 11.00 -23.33
N THR A 60 4.80 9.97 -23.82
CA THR A 60 4.12 10.06 -25.12
C THR A 60 2.91 11.01 -25.02
N PRO A 61 2.92 12.16 -25.73
CA PRO A 61 1.82 13.10 -25.65
C PRO A 61 0.57 12.49 -26.28
N SER A 62 -0.46 12.27 -25.46
CA SER A 62 -1.79 11.99 -25.98
C SER A 62 -2.33 13.24 -26.69
N PRO A 63 -2.99 13.11 -27.85
CA PRO A 63 -3.59 14.24 -28.56
C PRO A 63 -4.83 14.85 -27.85
N SER A 64 -5.00 14.59 -26.55
CA SER A 64 -6.11 15.10 -25.74
C SER A 64 -5.93 16.58 -25.38
N SER A 65 -7.02 17.34 -25.38
CA SER A 65 -7.07 18.78 -25.07
C SER A 65 -6.85 19.13 -23.58
N LEU A 66 -6.45 18.18 -22.74
CA LEU A 66 -6.21 18.40 -21.30
C LEU A 66 -4.71 18.56 -21.04
N PRO A 67 -4.30 19.47 -20.14
CA PRO A 67 -2.91 19.57 -19.72
C PRO A 67 -2.46 18.27 -19.02
N PRO A 68 -1.19 17.85 -19.20
CA PRO A 68 -0.66 16.68 -18.54
C PRO A 68 -0.72 16.83 -17.01
N PRO A 69 -0.94 15.74 -16.24
CA PRO A 69 -0.92 15.79 -14.78
C PRO A 69 0.40 16.36 -14.23
N PRO A 70 0.36 17.23 -13.20
CA PRO A 70 1.54 17.87 -12.59
C PRO A 70 2.37 16.91 -11.73
N LEU A 71 2.84 15.80 -12.29
CA LEU A 71 3.51 14.71 -11.58
C LEU A 71 5.04 14.67 -11.76
N GLN A 72 5.64 15.72 -12.35
CA GLN A 72 7.07 15.72 -12.69
C GLN A 72 7.95 15.49 -11.45
N LYS A 73 7.69 16.19 -10.34
CA LYS A 73 8.44 16.03 -9.10
C LYS A 73 8.39 14.59 -8.56
N LEU A 74 7.21 13.97 -8.57
CA LEU A 74 7.05 12.56 -8.17
C LEU A 74 7.90 11.64 -9.04
N ARG A 75 7.85 11.83 -10.36
CA ARG A 75 8.62 11.03 -11.32
C ARG A 75 10.12 11.21 -11.10
N ASP A 76 10.60 12.45 -11.01
CA ASP A 76 12.01 12.76 -10.79
C ASP A 76 12.55 12.09 -9.52
N THR A 77 11.85 12.24 -8.39
CA THR A 77 12.24 11.61 -7.12
C THR A 77 12.21 10.08 -7.19
N SER A 78 11.25 9.52 -7.92
CA SER A 78 11.13 8.07 -8.09
C SER A 78 12.23 7.50 -8.99
N SER A 79 12.56 8.18 -10.09
CA SER A 79 13.67 7.83 -10.99
C SER A 79 15.01 7.93 -10.28
N GLU A 80 15.24 8.99 -9.48
CA GLU A 80 16.45 9.13 -8.67
C GLU A 80 16.60 7.98 -7.66
N SER A 81 15.52 7.63 -6.95
CA SER A 81 15.52 6.54 -5.96
C SER A 81 15.90 5.20 -6.61
N ILE A 82 15.38 4.93 -7.80
CA ILE A 82 15.59 3.68 -8.55
C ILE A 82 17.07 3.43 -8.89
N LEU A 83 17.87 4.48 -9.10
CA LEU A 83 19.29 4.34 -9.45
C LEU A 83 20.09 3.57 -8.39
N SER A 84 19.62 3.58 -7.14
CA SER A 84 20.24 2.90 -6.00
C SER A 84 19.58 1.56 -5.64
N MET A 85 18.50 1.19 -6.31
CA MET A 85 17.70 0.00 -6.00
C MET A 85 18.10 -1.20 -6.88
N SER A 86 17.78 -2.40 -6.40
CA SER A 86 17.95 -3.65 -7.15
C SER A 86 16.68 -4.47 -7.06
N TRP A 87 16.47 -5.36 -8.03
CA TRP A 87 15.31 -6.24 -7.98
C TRP A 87 15.39 -7.15 -6.74
N PRO A 88 14.36 -7.20 -5.90
CA PRO A 88 14.42 -7.94 -4.65
C PRO A 88 14.58 -9.44 -4.88
N THR A 89 15.33 -10.07 -4.00
CA THR A 89 15.62 -11.50 -3.99
C THR A 89 15.24 -12.12 -2.66
N ARG A 90 15.09 -13.44 -2.60
CA ARG A 90 14.86 -14.15 -1.33
C ARG A 90 16.01 -14.06 -0.32
N LYS A 91 17.14 -13.42 -0.69
CA LYS A 91 18.24 -13.10 0.25
C LYS A 91 17.99 -11.79 0.99
N ASP A 92 17.21 -10.90 0.39
CA ASP A 92 16.81 -9.64 1.00
C ASP A 92 15.76 -9.95 2.05
N GLU A 93 15.99 -9.47 3.27
CA GLU A 93 15.18 -9.84 4.42
C GLU A 93 13.69 -9.53 4.24
N PRO A 94 13.28 -8.36 3.70
CA PRO A 94 11.86 -8.05 3.45
C PRO A 94 11.20 -8.93 2.38
N PHE A 95 11.99 -9.66 1.58
CA PHE A 95 11.51 -10.50 0.48
C PHE A 95 11.87 -11.98 0.63
N ARG A 96 12.33 -12.40 1.82
CA ARG A 96 12.80 -13.78 2.07
C ARG A 96 11.76 -14.84 1.73
N PHE A 97 10.48 -14.55 2.00
CA PHE A 97 9.39 -15.52 1.90
C PHE A 97 8.51 -15.36 0.67
N ILE A 98 8.78 -14.35 -0.16
CA ILE A 98 8.01 -14.08 -1.38
C ILE A 98 8.91 -14.21 -2.61
N ASP A 99 8.39 -14.86 -3.65
CA ASP A 99 9.11 -15.05 -4.90
C ASP A 99 8.60 -14.13 -6.00
N THR A 100 9.36 -13.08 -6.28
CA THR A 100 9.06 -12.13 -7.35
C THR A 100 9.62 -12.57 -8.71
N SER A 101 10.23 -13.77 -8.82
CA SER A 101 10.80 -14.26 -10.08
C SER A 101 9.77 -14.44 -11.19
N PHE A 102 8.51 -14.74 -10.84
CA PHE A 102 7.39 -14.77 -11.78
C PHE A 102 7.25 -13.44 -12.55
N ILE A 103 7.40 -12.31 -11.87
CA ILE A 103 7.40 -10.99 -12.50
C ILE A 103 8.73 -10.77 -13.24
N LYS A 104 9.86 -11.06 -12.58
CA LYS A 104 11.21 -10.83 -13.14
C LYS A 104 11.48 -11.56 -14.46
N GLN A 105 10.89 -12.74 -14.65
CA GLN A 105 11.07 -13.57 -15.85
C GLN A 105 10.13 -13.16 -16.99
N SER A 106 9.22 -12.22 -16.76
CA SER A 106 8.28 -11.71 -17.75
C SER A 106 8.83 -10.47 -18.46
N ARG A 107 8.36 -10.23 -19.69
CA ARG A 107 8.50 -8.96 -20.41
C ARG A 107 7.40 -8.04 -19.92
N ILE A 108 7.78 -7.03 -19.16
CA ILE A 108 6.86 -6.06 -18.57
C ILE A 108 6.49 -5.03 -19.62
N HIS A 109 5.20 -4.83 -19.84
CA HIS A 109 4.69 -3.84 -20.78
C HIS A 109 3.72 -2.89 -20.04
N PRO A 110 4.08 -1.61 -19.85
CA PRO A 110 3.16 -0.63 -19.31
C PRO A 110 1.91 -0.55 -20.19
N ILE A 111 0.73 -0.56 -19.58
CA ILE A 111 -0.52 -0.44 -20.30
C ILE A 111 -0.66 1.01 -20.79
N PRO A 112 -0.83 1.25 -22.10
CA PRO A 112 -1.03 2.59 -22.62
C PRO A 112 -2.40 3.14 -22.24
N ILE A 113 -2.56 4.46 -22.36
CA ILE A 113 -3.83 5.13 -22.09
C ILE A 113 -4.96 4.48 -22.92
N PRO A 114 -6.04 4.00 -22.29
CA PRO A 114 -7.11 3.32 -22.99
C PRO A 114 -7.82 4.26 -23.96
N SER A 115 -8.19 3.72 -25.12
CA SER A 115 -9.02 4.47 -26.09
C SER A 115 -10.43 4.71 -25.51
N PRO A 116 -11.04 5.89 -25.69
CA PRO A 116 -12.34 6.25 -25.10
C PRO A 116 -13.52 5.39 -25.59
N SER A 117 -13.36 4.65 -26.68
CA SER A 117 -14.34 3.69 -27.22
C SER A 117 -14.16 2.25 -26.71
N SER A 118 -13.36 2.06 -25.65
CA SER A 118 -13.12 0.73 -25.09
C SER A 118 -14.40 0.16 -24.48
N ASP A 119 -14.77 -1.04 -24.89
CA ASP A 119 -15.88 -1.78 -24.32
C ASP A 119 -15.62 -2.07 -22.83
N LEU A 120 -16.52 -1.60 -21.96
CA LEU A 120 -16.49 -1.76 -20.50
C LEU A 120 -17.25 -3.02 -20.07
N ALA A 121 -17.57 -3.92 -21.01
CA ALA A 121 -18.16 -5.21 -20.75
C ALA A 121 -17.43 -5.95 -19.61
N GLY A 122 -18.19 -6.34 -18.58
CA GLY A 122 -17.68 -7.01 -17.37
C GLY A 122 -17.59 -6.11 -16.14
N ILE A 123 -17.56 -4.78 -16.30
CA ILE A 123 -17.59 -3.85 -15.17
C ILE A 123 -19.05 -3.63 -14.76
N SER A 124 -19.52 -4.36 -13.75
CA SER A 124 -20.87 -4.16 -13.20
C SER A 124 -21.01 -2.74 -12.67
N SER A 125 -22.06 -2.01 -13.06
CA SER A 125 -22.40 -0.71 -12.50
C SER A 125 -23.29 -0.80 -11.25
N ASP A 126 -23.61 -2.01 -10.79
CA ASP A 126 -24.54 -2.23 -9.68
C ASP A 126 -23.83 -2.07 -8.32
N THR A 127 -23.79 -0.83 -7.84
CA THR A 127 -23.35 -0.48 -6.49
C THR A 127 -24.28 0.58 -5.93
N GLN A 128 -24.65 0.44 -4.65
CA GLN A 128 -25.48 1.43 -3.96
C GLN A 128 -24.66 2.62 -3.43
N PHE A 129 -23.33 2.51 -3.49
CA PHE A 129 -22.37 3.51 -3.02
C PHE A 129 -21.83 4.34 -4.18
N PRO A 130 -21.52 5.64 -3.95
CA PRO A 130 -20.73 6.42 -4.91
C PRO A 130 -19.45 5.67 -5.26
N SER A 131 -19.13 5.56 -6.55
CA SER A 131 -18.01 4.75 -7.01
C SER A 131 -17.15 5.45 -8.06
N LEU A 132 -15.84 5.30 -7.93
CA LEU A 132 -14.86 5.69 -8.94
C LEU A 132 -14.26 4.43 -9.56
N VAL A 133 -14.39 4.30 -10.88
CA VAL A 133 -13.86 3.16 -11.62
C VAL A 133 -12.52 3.52 -12.25
N ILE A 134 -11.51 2.68 -11.98
CA ILE A 134 -10.14 2.81 -12.47
C ILE A 134 -9.82 1.52 -13.24
N VAL A 135 -9.62 1.63 -14.55
CA VAL A 135 -9.29 0.50 -15.42
C VAL A 135 -7.83 0.61 -15.83
N ASP A 136 -7.03 -0.41 -15.52
CA ASP A 136 -5.60 -0.49 -15.86
C ASP A 136 -4.78 0.75 -15.44
N GLY A 137 -5.18 1.41 -14.35
CA GLY A 137 -4.52 2.62 -13.84
C GLY A 137 -5.17 3.94 -14.27
N HIS A 138 -6.15 3.93 -15.17
CA HIS A 138 -6.81 5.14 -15.68
C HIS A 138 -8.24 5.29 -15.14
N ILE A 139 -8.59 6.49 -14.71
CA ILE A 139 -9.98 6.81 -14.33
C ILE A 139 -10.89 6.69 -15.55
N VAL A 140 -12.03 6.03 -15.39
CA VAL A 140 -13.08 5.90 -16.42
C VAL A 140 -14.34 6.64 -15.95
N PRO A 141 -14.51 7.92 -16.33
CA PRO A 141 -15.65 8.71 -15.88
C PRO A 141 -17.00 8.14 -16.28
N SER A 142 -17.10 7.52 -17.46
CA SER A 142 -18.34 6.94 -17.98
C SER A 142 -18.88 5.74 -17.18
N ALA A 143 -18.01 5.06 -16.42
CA ALA A 143 -18.39 3.98 -15.50
C ALA A 143 -18.40 4.42 -14.03
N SER A 144 -18.05 5.68 -13.75
CA SER A 144 -18.01 6.22 -12.39
C SER A 144 -19.32 6.91 -12.03
N GLN A 145 -19.69 6.83 -10.75
CA GLN A 145 -20.92 7.41 -10.20
C GLN A 145 -20.56 8.20 -8.94
N LEU A 146 -20.26 9.49 -9.11
CA LEU A 146 -19.73 10.37 -8.04
C LEU A 146 -20.78 11.33 -7.47
N SER A 147 -22.06 10.97 -7.54
CA SER A 147 -23.15 11.80 -7.00
C SER A 147 -23.33 11.62 -5.50
N GLY A 148 -23.72 12.69 -4.80
CA GLY A 148 -24.15 12.62 -3.39
C GLY A 148 -23.04 12.83 -2.37
N PHE A 149 -21.89 13.37 -2.77
CA PHE A 149 -20.90 13.89 -1.84
C PHE A 149 -21.32 15.27 -1.29
N PRO A 150 -21.00 15.58 -0.01
CA PRO A 150 -21.17 16.92 0.54
C PRO A 150 -20.39 17.99 -0.22
N ASP A 151 -20.82 19.24 -0.10
CA ASP A 151 -20.12 20.38 -0.69
C ASP A 151 -18.66 20.46 -0.23
N GLY A 152 -17.76 20.69 -1.19
CA GLY A 152 -16.32 20.80 -0.94
C GLY A 152 -15.54 19.48 -0.95
N VAL A 153 -16.21 18.32 -0.90
CA VAL A 153 -15.55 17.04 -1.12
C VAL A 153 -15.18 16.90 -2.60
N TYR A 154 -13.94 16.52 -2.86
CA TYR A 154 -13.43 16.31 -4.22
C TYR A 154 -13.02 14.85 -4.42
N VAL A 155 -13.45 14.26 -5.53
CA VAL A 155 -13.05 12.92 -5.97
C VAL A 155 -12.77 12.96 -7.47
N GLY A 156 -11.54 12.71 -7.89
CA GLY A 156 -11.19 12.70 -9.31
C GLY A 156 -9.69 12.74 -9.59
N SER A 157 -9.35 13.04 -10.83
CA SER A 157 -7.96 13.24 -11.28
C SER A 157 -7.30 14.41 -10.56
N ILE A 158 -5.99 14.37 -10.31
CA ILE A 158 -5.25 15.52 -9.79
C ILE A 158 -5.41 16.76 -10.70
N SER A 159 -5.49 16.56 -12.03
CA SER A 159 -5.65 17.65 -13.00
C SER A 159 -7.01 18.35 -12.92
N GLY A 160 -8.01 17.75 -12.26
CA GLY A 160 -9.32 18.35 -12.07
C GLY A 160 -9.43 19.27 -10.86
N ILE A 161 -8.39 19.38 -10.02
CA ILE A 161 -8.38 20.26 -8.85
C ILE A 161 -8.27 21.71 -9.32
N SER A 162 -9.31 22.51 -9.05
CA SER A 162 -9.38 23.92 -9.42
C SER A 162 -8.81 24.88 -8.36
N SER A 163 -8.73 24.46 -7.10
CA SER A 163 -8.21 25.27 -6.00
C SER A 163 -6.69 25.14 -5.89
N GLU A 164 -5.97 26.25 -6.07
CA GLU A 164 -4.51 26.31 -5.96
C GLU A 164 -4.02 25.83 -4.59
N ALA A 165 -4.71 26.20 -3.51
CA ALA A 165 -4.35 25.80 -2.15
C ALA A 165 -4.49 24.28 -1.93
N ILE A 166 -5.51 23.65 -2.50
CA ILE A 166 -5.69 22.19 -2.42
C ILE A 166 -4.63 21.51 -3.28
N MET A 167 -4.38 22.03 -4.49
CA MET A 167 -3.35 21.50 -5.40
C MET A 167 -1.96 21.51 -4.74
N GLU A 168 -1.57 22.61 -4.09
CA GLU A 168 -0.29 22.73 -3.40
C GLU A 168 -0.13 21.66 -2.30
N LYS A 169 -1.15 21.50 -1.44
CA LYS A 169 -1.16 20.45 -0.40
C LYS A 169 -1.04 19.05 -1.00
N VAL A 170 -1.80 18.77 -2.06
CA VAL A 170 -1.78 17.47 -2.74
C VAL A 170 -0.40 17.17 -3.32
N LEU A 171 0.20 18.13 -4.03
CA LEU A 171 1.53 17.95 -4.62
C LEU A 171 2.62 17.77 -3.57
N GLN A 172 2.51 18.44 -2.42
CA GLN A 172 3.40 18.22 -1.29
C GLN A 172 3.27 16.77 -0.80
N LEU A 173 2.06 16.33 -0.46
CA LEU A 173 1.81 14.99 0.10
C LEU A 173 2.18 13.85 -0.85
N VAL A 174 1.92 14.00 -2.14
CA VAL A 174 2.27 12.97 -3.15
C VAL A 174 3.78 12.66 -3.17
N SER A 175 4.62 13.64 -2.82
CA SER A 175 6.08 13.55 -2.86
C SER A 175 6.76 13.48 -1.48
N ASP A 176 6.01 13.46 -0.37
CA ASP A 176 6.57 13.60 0.99
C ASP A 176 7.12 12.28 1.55
N PHE A 177 6.70 11.14 1.02
CA PHE A 177 7.12 9.83 1.52
C PHE A 177 8.35 9.28 0.77
N HIS A 178 9.42 8.99 1.53
CA HIS A 178 10.72 8.56 1.01
C HIS A 178 11.15 7.15 1.44
N ASP A 179 10.40 6.48 2.32
CA ASP A 179 10.72 5.14 2.83
C ASP A 179 10.13 4.00 1.98
N GLY A 180 9.76 4.29 0.72
CA GLY A 180 9.20 3.33 -0.23
C GLY A 180 10.24 2.35 -0.76
N ASP A 181 9.81 1.13 -1.11
CA ASP A 181 10.66 0.16 -1.79
C ASP A 181 10.74 0.38 -3.31
N LEU A 182 11.36 -0.56 -4.02
CA LEU A 182 11.42 -0.55 -5.48
C LEU A 182 10.04 -0.37 -6.15
N PHE A 183 9.02 -1.04 -5.64
CA PHE A 183 7.69 -1.06 -6.25
C PHE A 183 6.95 0.27 -6.04
N TRP A 184 7.19 0.94 -4.92
CA TRP A 184 6.77 2.32 -4.71
C TRP A 184 7.34 3.27 -5.77
N SER A 185 8.65 3.19 -6.01
CA SER A 185 9.34 4.04 -6.99
C SER A 185 8.89 3.71 -8.43
N LEU A 186 8.76 2.43 -8.78
CA LEU A 186 8.22 2.03 -10.09
C LEU A 186 6.80 2.56 -10.31
N ASN A 187 5.95 2.54 -9.29
CA ASN A 187 4.63 3.16 -9.37
C ASN A 187 4.74 4.69 -9.57
N GLY A 188 5.64 5.37 -8.85
CA GLY A 188 5.84 6.81 -8.99
C GLY A 188 6.31 7.26 -10.38
N ILE A 189 7.13 6.47 -11.06
CA ILE A 189 7.49 6.69 -12.47
C ILE A 189 6.28 6.44 -13.38
N GLY A 190 5.67 5.26 -13.21
CA GLY A 190 4.68 4.71 -14.13
C GLY A 190 3.24 5.18 -13.93
N ALA A 191 2.95 5.96 -12.90
CA ALA A 191 1.60 6.42 -12.62
C ALA A 191 1.11 7.33 -13.75
N PRO A 192 -0.01 6.97 -14.43
CA PRO A 192 -0.55 7.80 -15.49
C PRO A 192 -1.21 9.07 -14.94
N ASP A 193 -1.77 8.97 -13.72
CA ASP A 193 -2.46 10.01 -13.01
C ASP A 193 -2.41 9.73 -11.49
N VAL A 194 -2.78 10.70 -10.67
CA VAL A 194 -3.07 10.51 -9.24
C VAL A 194 -4.54 10.77 -9.01
N THR A 195 -5.26 9.75 -8.54
CA THR A 195 -6.64 9.93 -8.06
C THR A 195 -6.59 10.62 -6.71
N VAL A 196 -7.30 11.72 -6.56
CA VAL A 196 -7.36 12.51 -5.33
C VAL A 196 -8.75 12.41 -4.73
N ILE A 197 -8.81 12.09 -3.44
CA ILE A 197 -9.98 12.18 -2.58
C ILE A 197 -9.66 13.21 -1.51
N PHE A 198 -10.35 14.35 -1.52
CA PHE A 198 -10.18 15.41 -0.54
C PHE A 198 -11.47 15.61 0.24
N VAL A 199 -11.37 15.56 1.56
CA VAL A 199 -12.48 15.78 2.50
C VAL A 199 -12.16 17.02 3.34
N PRO A 200 -12.96 18.10 3.23
CA PRO A 200 -12.74 19.34 3.98
C PRO A 200 -12.84 19.15 5.50
N ALA A 201 -12.28 20.11 6.24
CA ALA A 201 -12.34 20.10 7.70
C ALA A 201 -13.78 20.02 8.23
N GLY A 202 -14.01 19.13 9.20
CA GLY A 202 -15.30 18.89 9.84
C GLY A 202 -16.35 18.23 8.94
N CYS A 203 -16.03 17.88 7.69
CA CYS A 203 -16.98 17.26 6.76
C CYS A 203 -17.14 15.77 7.06
N GLN A 204 -18.38 15.32 7.23
CA GLN A 204 -18.72 13.90 7.42
C GLN A 204 -19.33 13.34 6.13
N VAL A 205 -18.64 12.39 5.51
CA VAL A 205 -19.12 11.70 4.31
C VAL A 205 -19.89 10.44 4.72
N GLU A 206 -21.22 10.52 4.71
CA GLU A 206 -22.08 9.44 5.21
C GLU A 206 -21.97 8.12 4.45
N LYS A 207 -21.81 8.19 3.12
CA LYS A 207 -21.70 7.01 2.26
C LYS A 207 -20.24 6.74 1.91
N PRO A 208 -19.74 5.51 2.04
CA PRO A 208 -18.38 5.21 1.65
C PRO A 208 -18.18 5.42 0.14
N LEU A 209 -16.98 5.87 -0.25
CA LEU A 209 -16.56 5.88 -1.65
C LEU A 209 -16.03 4.50 -2.03
N HIS A 210 -16.58 3.92 -3.10
CA HIS A 210 -16.11 2.66 -3.65
C HIS A 210 -15.11 2.89 -4.78
N LEU A 211 -13.83 2.70 -4.50
CA LEU A 211 -12.73 2.68 -5.47
C LEU A 211 -12.63 1.30 -6.10
N ARG A 212 -12.92 1.22 -7.40
CA ARG A 212 -13.00 -0.04 -8.14
C ARG A 212 -11.89 -0.13 -9.15
N PHE A 213 -10.87 -0.89 -8.83
CA PHE A 213 -9.73 -1.17 -9.69
C PHE A 213 -10.01 -2.44 -10.50
N TYR A 214 -10.06 -2.28 -11.81
CA TYR A 214 -10.31 -3.38 -12.74
C TYR A 214 -9.10 -3.56 -13.66
N SER A 215 -8.49 -4.74 -13.61
CA SER A 215 -7.44 -5.14 -14.54
C SER A 215 -8.07 -5.79 -15.77
N ARG A 216 -8.00 -5.11 -16.91
CA ARG A 216 -8.62 -5.53 -18.18
C ARG A 216 -7.60 -6.11 -19.13
N GLU A 217 -6.50 -5.41 -19.38
CA GLU A 217 -5.43 -5.88 -20.25
C GLU A 217 -4.67 -7.03 -19.58
N GLY A 218 -4.38 -8.09 -20.34
CA GLY A 218 -3.77 -9.29 -19.79
C GLY A 218 -3.12 -10.17 -20.85
N GLY A 219 -1.96 -10.74 -20.50
CA GLY A 219 -1.28 -11.73 -21.31
C GLY A 219 -1.88 -13.12 -21.14
N GLU A 220 -1.68 -13.98 -22.14
CA GLU A 220 -2.02 -15.40 -22.05
C GLU A 220 -1.15 -16.09 -21.00
N ILE A 221 -1.72 -17.04 -20.25
CA ILE A 221 -0.96 -17.87 -19.32
C ILE A 221 0.16 -18.61 -20.07
N GLY A 222 1.38 -18.53 -19.52
CA GLY A 222 2.57 -19.13 -20.11
C GLY A 222 3.21 -18.31 -21.24
N SER A 223 2.61 -17.19 -21.64
CA SER A 223 3.32 -16.17 -22.40
C SER A 223 4.30 -15.42 -21.48
N ASN A 224 5.35 -14.86 -22.06
CA ASN A 224 6.24 -13.96 -21.34
C ASN A 224 5.72 -12.51 -21.36
N TYR A 225 4.48 -12.25 -21.79
CA TYR A 225 3.93 -10.90 -21.89
C TYR A 225 3.15 -10.57 -20.61
N MET A 226 3.58 -9.53 -19.88
CA MET A 226 2.97 -9.12 -18.61
C MET A 226 2.62 -7.63 -18.65
N PRO A 227 1.36 -7.30 -18.93
CA PRO A 227 0.85 -5.94 -18.80
C PRO A 227 1.04 -5.40 -17.38
N LEU A 228 1.44 -4.14 -17.25
CA LEU A 228 1.63 -3.44 -15.97
C LEU A 228 0.72 -2.23 -15.87
N SER A 229 -0.12 -2.22 -14.84
CA SER A 229 -0.89 -1.03 -14.41
C SER A 229 -0.32 -0.45 -13.12
N SER A 230 -0.16 0.88 -13.08
CA SER A 230 0.38 1.61 -11.91
C SER A 230 -0.62 2.63 -11.32
N PRO A 231 -1.81 2.20 -10.83
CA PRO A 231 -2.75 3.13 -10.20
C PRO A 231 -2.16 3.75 -8.92
N ARG A 232 -2.35 5.06 -8.76
CA ARG A 232 -1.93 5.82 -7.57
C ARG A 232 -3.07 6.68 -7.04
N VAL A 233 -3.30 6.60 -5.73
CA VAL A 233 -4.37 7.31 -5.03
C VAL A 233 -3.79 8.11 -3.86
N LEU A 234 -4.28 9.33 -3.67
CA LEU A 234 -4.10 10.13 -2.46
C LEU A 234 -5.47 10.42 -1.85
N VAL A 235 -5.61 10.10 -0.56
CA VAL A 235 -6.75 10.48 0.28
C VAL A 235 -6.24 11.51 1.29
N LEU A 236 -6.79 12.71 1.26
CA LEU A 236 -6.53 13.77 2.22
C LEU A 236 -7.82 14.08 2.98
N VAL A 237 -7.82 13.82 4.28
CA VAL A 237 -8.94 14.15 5.17
C VAL A 237 -8.47 15.21 6.14
N GLU A 238 -9.00 16.42 5.98
CA GLU A 238 -8.67 17.55 6.83
C GLU A 238 -9.24 17.41 8.24
N LYS A 239 -8.89 18.36 9.12
CA LYS A 239 -9.17 18.32 10.54
C LYS A 239 -10.62 17.95 10.85
N GLY A 240 -10.84 16.88 11.62
CA GLY A 240 -12.17 16.41 12.03
C GLY A 240 -13.06 15.89 10.91
N GLY A 241 -12.53 15.73 9.69
CA GLY A 241 -13.24 15.12 8.56
C GLY A 241 -13.35 13.60 8.70
N GLU A 242 -14.34 13.00 8.05
CA GLU A 242 -14.61 11.56 8.14
C GLU A 242 -15.08 10.99 6.80
N ILE A 243 -14.49 9.85 6.39
CA ILE A 243 -14.89 9.14 5.17
C ILE A 243 -14.67 7.63 5.28
N GLY A 244 -15.61 6.87 4.71
CA GLY A 244 -15.43 5.44 4.43
C GLY A 244 -14.90 5.20 3.02
N ILE A 245 -13.99 4.25 2.86
CA ILE A 245 -13.41 3.85 1.57
C ILE A 245 -13.54 2.35 1.42
N ILE A 246 -14.12 1.92 0.29
CA ILE A 246 -14.09 0.52 -0.15
C ILE A 246 -13.14 0.48 -1.33
N GLU A 247 -12.01 -0.20 -1.16
CA GLU A 247 -11.01 -0.45 -2.17
C GLU A 247 -11.16 -1.88 -2.68
N GLU A 248 -11.58 -2.04 -3.94
CA GLU A 248 -11.82 -3.34 -4.56
C GLU A 248 -10.91 -3.52 -5.79
N TYR A 249 -10.11 -4.59 -5.79
CA TYR A 249 -9.35 -5.02 -6.97
C TYR A 249 -9.95 -6.29 -7.55
N SER A 250 -10.30 -6.22 -8.83
CA SER A 250 -10.81 -7.33 -9.62
C SER A 250 -10.08 -7.42 -10.96
N GLY A 251 -10.15 -8.58 -11.59
CA GLY A 251 -9.67 -8.79 -12.95
C GLY A 251 -10.80 -9.24 -13.86
N GLY A 252 -10.62 -9.04 -15.16
CA GLY A 252 -11.54 -9.53 -16.17
C GLY A 252 -11.46 -11.03 -16.39
N ASP A 253 -10.95 -11.44 -17.54
CA ASP A 253 -10.88 -12.84 -17.95
C ASP A 253 -10.00 -13.67 -16.99
N ALA A 254 -10.53 -14.78 -16.49
CA ALA A 254 -9.95 -15.60 -15.42
C ALA A 254 -8.57 -16.19 -15.80
N ASP A 255 -8.29 -16.32 -17.10
CA ASP A 255 -7.09 -16.96 -17.63
C ASP A 255 -6.02 -15.97 -18.12
N LYS A 256 -5.98 -14.76 -17.57
CA LYS A 256 -4.99 -13.74 -17.92
C LYS A 256 -3.98 -13.46 -16.82
N CYS A 257 -2.73 -13.23 -17.23
CA CYS A 257 -1.67 -12.72 -16.36
C CYS A 257 -1.44 -11.22 -16.60
N TYR A 258 -1.24 -10.49 -15.51
CA TYR A 258 -0.92 -9.07 -15.50
C TYR A 258 -0.31 -8.72 -14.15
N TRP A 259 0.30 -7.54 -14.07
CA TRP A 259 0.86 -6.99 -12.85
C TRP A 259 0.16 -5.69 -12.47
N ALA A 260 -0.56 -5.71 -11.35
CA ALA A 260 -1.07 -4.50 -10.71
C ALA A 260 -0.06 -4.03 -9.64
N ASN A 261 0.58 -2.88 -9.88
CA ASN A 261 1.46 -2.22 -8.92
C ASN A 261 0.78 -0.96 -8.36
N SER A 262 0.07 -1.08 -7.24
CA SER A 262 -0.80 0.00 -6.75
C SER A 262 -0.25 0.71 -5.52
N VAL A 263 -0.49 2.02 -5.43
CA VAL A 263 -0.17 2.85 -4.26
C VAL A 263 -1.42 3.59 -3.81
N ILE A 264 -1.75 3.50 -2.53
CA ILE A 264 -2.68 4.40 -1.85
C ILE A 264 -1.97 5.11 -0.70
N GLN A 265 -2.10 6.42 -0.67
CA GLN A 265 -1.58 7.28 0.39
C GLN A 265 -2.77 7.89 1.14
N LEU A 266 -2.77 7.81 2.46
CA LEU A 266 -3.81 8.37 3.31
C LEU A 266 -3.18 9.36 4.28
N ALA A 267 -3.53 10.63 4.14
CA ALA A 267 -3.14 11.71 5.05
C ALA A 267 -4.37 12.08 5.90
N LEU A 268 -4.30 11.72 7.19
CA LEU A 268 -5.31 12.04 8.18
C LEU A 268 -4.78 13.20 9.03
N GLU A 269 -5.42 14.37 8.91
CA GLU A 269 -5.15 15.52 9.77
C GLU A 269 -5.73 15.30 11.18
N GLU A 270 -5.55 16.28 12.06
CA GLU A 270 -5.99 16.21 13.46
C GLU A 270 -7.47 15.79 13.56
N GLU A 271 -7.80 14.83 14.42
CA GLU A 271 -9.16 14.31 14.63
C GLU A 271 -9.84 13.69 13.38
N ALA A 272 -9.14 13.56 12.25
CA ALA A 272 -9.68 12.95 11.05
C ALA A 272 -9.89 11.44 11.21
N LYS A 273 -10.89 10.90 10.50
CA LYS A 273 -11.23 9.48 10.55
C LYS A 273 -11.37 8.86 9.18
N ILE A 274 -10.76 7.69 9.00
CA ILE A 274 -10.92 6.88 7.79
C ILE A 274 -11.25 5.44 8.17
N HIS A 275 -12.36 4.94 7.61
CA HIS A 275 -12.69 3.51 7.61
C HIS A 275 -12.36 2.92 6.25
N HIS A 276 -11.37 2.04 6.18
CA HIS A 276 -10.84 1.50 4.93
C HIS A 276 -11.14 0.00 4.84
N SER A 277 -11.98 -0.40 3.89
CA SER A 277 -12.21 -1.80 3.52
C SER A 277 -11.44 -2.12 2.26
N TYR A 278 -10.53 -3.08 2.31
CA TYR A 278 -9.73 -3.51 1.17
C TYR A 278 -10.11 -4.94 0.77
N ILE A 279 -10.50 -5.13 -0.49
CA ILE A 279 -10.94 -6.40 -1.07
C ILE A 279 -10.08 -6.69 -2.29
N GLN A 280 -9.43 -7.85 -2.30
CA GLN A 280 -8.61 -8.32 -3.42
C GLN A 280 -9.12 -9.66 -3.94
N ALA A 281 -9.67 -9.62 -5.16
CA ALA A 281 -10.30 -10.74 -5.86
C ALA A 281 -9.86 -10.83 -7.33
N GLN A 282 -8.59 -10.48 -7.61
CA GLN A 282 -7.98 -10.58 -8.93
C GLN A 282 -7.78 -12.05 -9.37
N THR A 283 -7.56 -12.26 -10.67
CA THR A 283 -7.42 -13.60 -11.27
C THR A 283 -6.29 -14.40 -10.63
N ALA A 284 -6.39 -15.74 -10.67
CA ALA A 284 -5.39 -16.62 -10.04
C ALA A 284 -3.99 -16.55 -10.68
N SER A 285 -3.86 -15.91 -11.85
CA SER A 285 -2.60 -15.71 -12.58
C SER A 285 -2.01 -14.30 -12.44
N ALA A 286 -2.68 -13.41 -11.71
CA ALA A 286 -2.23 -12.03 -11.52
C ALA A 286 -1.07 -11.91 -10.52
N ALA A 287 -0.21 -10.92 -10.74
CA ALA A 287 0.67 -10.38 -9.72
C ALA A 287 0.07 -9.09 -9.15
N HIS A 288 -0.01 -8.97 -7.84
CA HIS A 288 -0.48 -7.80 -7.12
C HIS A 288 0.59 -7.38 -6.12
N ILE A 289 1.14 -6.18 -6.30
CA ILE A 289 2.02 -5.55 -5.31
C ILE A 289 1.38 -4.21 -4.97
N LYS A 290 1.05 -4.04 -3.70
CA LYS A 290 0.34 -2.88 -3.19
C LYS A 290 1.12 -2.21 -2.08
N TRP A 291 1.11 -0.90 -2.10
CA TRP A 291 1.53 -0.04 -1.02
C TRP A 291 0.35 0.73 -0.45
N THR A 292 0.23 0.72 0.87
CA THR A 292 -0.66 1.60 1.63
C THR A 292 0.20 2.36 2.61
N PHE A 293 0.34 3.66 2.41
CA PHE A 293 1.01 4.56 3.36
C PHE A 293 -0.03 5.42 4.08
N VAL A 294 0.03 5.43 5.40
CA VAL A 294 -0.90 6.17 6.26
C VAL A 294 -0.11 7.12 7.14
N ARG A 295 -0.38 8.41 7.06
CA ARG A 295 0.14 9.44 7.94
C ARG A 295 -0.98 9.89 8.88
N GLN A 296 -0.78 9.70 10.19
CA GLN A 296 -1.78 9.99 11.23
C GLN A 296 -1.35 11.15 12.13
N GLU A 297 -2.03 12.29 11.99
CA GLU A 297 -1.91 13.44 12.90
C GLU A 297 -2.68 13.22 14.20
N SER A 298 -2.54 14.17 15.12
CA SER A 298 -3.04 14.08 16.50
C SER A 298 -4.50 13.63 16.58
N SER A 299 -4.81 12.67 17.46
CA SER A 299 -6.18 12.18 17.69
C SER A 299 -6.91 11.61 16.45
N SER A 300 -6.20 11.34 15.35
CA SER A 300 -6.81 10.73 14.16
C SER A 300 -7.08 9.24 14.34
N ASN A 301 -8.06 8.71 13.62
CA ASN A 301 -8.44 7.29 13.66
C ASN A 301 -8.36 6.66 12.26
N TYR A 302 -7.58 5.60 12.14
CA TYR A 302 -7.49 4.79 10.94
C TYR A 302 -7.88 3.35 11.24
N GLU A 303 -8.91 2.87 10.55
CA GLU A 303 -9.33 1.47 10.57
C GLU A 303 -9.12 0.85 9.18
N LEU A 304 -8.49 -0.31 9.13
CA LEU A 304 -8.36 -1.14 7.94
C LEU A 304 -8.94 -2.54 8.16
N VAL A 305 -9.85 -2.95 7.28
CA VAL A 305 -10.31 -4.33 7.16
C VAL A 305 -9.94 -4.86 5.77
N GLU A 306 -9.01 -5.79 5.72
CA GLU A 306 -8.50 -6.41 4.49
C GLU A 306 -9.02 -7.85 4.32
N ILE A 307 -9.46 -8.17 3.09
CA ILE A 307 -9.76 -9.51 2.63
C ILE A 307 -9.04 -9.75 1.30
N SER A 308 -8.12 -10.70 1.28
CA SER A 308 -7.31 -11.03 0.08
C SER A 308 -7.41 -12.52 -0.24
N ALA A 309 -7.90 -12.82 -1.45
CA ALA A 309 -8.17 -14.19 -1.92
C ALA A 309 -7.83 -14.41 -3.42
N GLY A 310 -7.18 -13.44 -4.07
CA GLY A 310 -6.87 -13.48 -5.50
C GLY A 310 -5.37 -13.44 -5.79
N GLY A 311 -5.00 -13.51 -7.07
CA GLY A 311 -3.61 -13.39 -7.52
C GLY A 311 -2.78 -14.65 -7.28
N LYS A 312 -1.84 -14.92 -8.19
CA LYS A 312 -0.78 -15.91 -7.98
C LYS A 312 0.18 -15.43 -6.90
N LEU A 313 0.48 -14.15 -6.95
CA LEU A 313 1.35 -13.44 -6.02
C LEU A 313 0.62 -12.18 -5.58
N SER A 314 0.35 -12.05 -4.29
CA SER A 314 -0.24 -10.86 -3.69
C SER A 314 0.63 -10.40 -2.53
N ARG A 315 1.13 -9.17 -2.61
CA ARG A 315 1.87 -8.53 -1.53
C ARG A 315 1.26 -7.19 -1.19
N HIS A 316 0.93 -7.00 0.08
CA HIS A 316 0.52 -5.72 0.63
C HIS A 316 1.59 -5.21 1.60
N ASN A 317 2.25 -4.11 1.22
CA ASN A 317 3.11 -3.31 2.07
C ASN A 317 2.26 -2.22 2.75
N LEU A 318 1.94 -2.41 4.03
CA LEU A 318 1.19 -1.46 4.85
C LEU A 318 2.13 -0.71 5.79
N HIS A 319 2.26 0.60 5.59
CA HIS A 319 3.06 1.47 6.44
C HIS A 319 2.15 2.50 7.12
N VAL A 320 2.17 2.54 8.46
CA VAL A 320 1.47 3.55 9.26
C VAL A 320 2.48 4.36 10.05
N GLN A 321 2.50 5.67 9.83
CA GLN A 321 3.36 6.63 10.51
C GLN A 321 2.54 7.54 11.41
N GLN A 322 2.80 7.46 12.71
CA GLN A 322 2.23 8.36 13.71
C GLN A 322 3.03 9.67 13.75
N VAL A 323 2.39 10.78 13.38
CA VAL A 323 2.99 12.13 13.38
C VAL A 323 2.39 13.07 14.43
N GLY A 324 1.35 12.63 15.15
CA GLY A 324 0.83 13.31 16.33
C GLY A 324 0.44 12.35 17.46
N PRO A 325 0.24 12.83 18.69
CA PRO A 325 -0.16 11.99 19.82
C PRO A 325 -1.60 11.46 19.71
N ASP A 326 -1.95 10.51 20.57
CA ASP A 326 -3.34 10.07 20.79
C ASP A 326 -4.03 9.44 19.55
N THR A 327 -3.26 8.93 18.58
CA THR A 327 -3.79 8.26 17.38
C THR A 327 -4.37 6.89 17.69
N ILE A 328 -5.36 6.48 16.91
CA ILE A 328 -5.96 5.14 16.97
C ILE A 328 -5.73 4.45 15.62
N THR A 329 -5.20 3.22 15.66
CA THR A 329 -4.96 2.40 14.47
C THR A 329 -5.49 0.98 14.68
N GLU A 330 -6.49 0.57 13.92
CA GLU A 330 -7.03 -0.79 13.98
C GLU A 330 -6.89 -1.50 12.64
N LEU A 331 -6.17 -2.62 12.62
CA LEU A 331 -5.86 -3.36 11.41
C LEU A 331 -6.36 -4.80 11.55
N SER A 332 -7.28 -5.21 10.68
CA SER A 332 -7.79 -6.56 10.59
C SER A 332 -7.58 -7.10 9.19
N ALA A 333 -6.96 -8.27 9.05
CA ALA A 333 -6.68 -8.87 7.75
C ALA A 333 -7.07 -10.35 7.75
N PHE A 334 -7.74 -10.77 6.68
CA PHE A 334 -8.04 -12.16 6.39
C PHE A 334 -7.50 -12.55 5.01
N HIS A 335 -6.60 -13.53 5.00
CA HIS A 335 -5.97 -14.03 3.78
C HIS A 335 -6.35 -15.48 3.49
N LEU A 336 -6.77 -15.75 2.26
CA LEU A 336 -7.05 -17.10 1.78
C LEU A 336 -6.13 -17.42 0.60
N SER A 337 -5.27 -18.42 0.77
CA SER A 337 -4.42 -18.93 -0.30
C SER A 337 -4.96 -20.27 -0.79
N VAL A 338 -5.42 -20.32 -2.04
CA VAL A 338 -5.79 -21.56 -2.74
C VAL A 338 -4.69 -21.95 -3.73
N SER A 339 -4.63 -23.24 -4.11
CA SER A 339 -3.67 -23.73 -5.12
C SER A 339 -2.21 -23.35 -4.83
N ASP A 340 -1.50 -22.68 -5.75
CA ASP A 340 -0.12 -22.21 -5.63
C ASP A 340 -0.01 -20.70 -5.32
N GLN A 341 -1.08 -20.09 -4.80
CA GLN A 341 -1.09 -18.67 -4.48
C GLN A 341 -0.23 -18.32 -3.27
N THR A 342 0.40 -17.15 -3.32
CA THR A 342 1.08 -16.52 -2.19
C THR A 342 0.35 -15.24 -1.77
N GLN A 343 -0.12 -15.19 -0.53
CA GLN A 343 -0.65 -13.98 0.11
C GLN A 343 0.37 -13.48 1.12
N ASP A 344 0.79 -12.23 1.00
CA ASP A 344 1.88 -11.67 1.80
C ASP A 344 1.50 -10.29 2.35
N LEU A 345 1.41 -10.14 3.66
CA LEU A 345 1.19 -8.86 4.34
C LEU A 345 2.44 -8.46 5.13
N HIS A 346 3.05 -7.37 4.71
CA HIS A 346 4.09 -6.67 5.48
C HIS A 346 3.50 -5.42 6.11
N SER A 347 3.33 -5.44 7.44
CA SER A 347 2.92 -4.25 8.19
C SER A 347 4.10 -3.60 8.90
N ARG A 348 4.20 -2.28 8.81
CA ARG A 348 5.17 -1.47 9.53
C ARG A 348 4.45 -0.31 10.20
N LEU A 349 4.43 -0.31 11.53
CA LEU A 349 3.87 0.78 12.33
C LEU A 349 5.01 1.52 13.01
N VAL A 350 5.10 2.82 12.78
CA VAL A 350 6.07 3.71 13.42
C VAL A 350 5.31 4.64 14.37
N LEU A 351 5.44 4.35 15.67
CA LEU A 351 4.78 5.07 16.75
C LEU A 351 5.76 6.05 17.39
N ASP A 352 5.84 7.25 16.80
CA ASP A 352 6.82 8.29 17.19
C ASP A 352 6.28 9.29 18.20
N HIS A 353 5.00 9.19 18.57
CA HIS A 353 4.32 10.13 19.45
C HIS A 353 3.62 9.41 20.62
N PRO A 354 3.45 10.09 21.77
CA PRO A 354 2.90 9.44 22.94
C PRO A 354 1.42 9.08 22.76
N ARG A 355 0.99 8.07 23.52
CA ARG A 355 -0.43 7.66 23.67
C ARG A 355 -1.12 7.21 22.38
N GLY A 356 -0.35 6.81 21.36
CA GLY A 356 -0.90 6.06 20.23
C GLY A 356 -1.40 4.68 20.67
N TYR A 357 -2.60 4.31 20.20
CA TYR A 357 -3.16 2.96 20.35
C TYR A 357 -3.11 2.25 19.00
N SER A 358 -2.63 1.01 18.99
CA SER A 358 -2.74 0.15 17.81
C SER A 358 -3.16 -1.28 18.16
N ARG A 359 -3.95 -1.87 17.27
CA ARG A 359 -4.39 -3.27 17.35
C ARG A 359 -4.29 -3.92 15.98
N GLN A 360 -3.63 -5.06 15.90
CA GLN A 360 -3.49 -5.86 14.67
C GLN A 360 -4.08 -7.25 14.86
N LEU A 361 -4.94 -7.68 13.95
CA LEU A 361 -5.49 -9.03 13.87
C LEU A 361 -5.26 -9.56 12.45
N HIS A 362 -4.34 -10.51 12.30
CA HIS A 362 -4.14 -11.23 11.05
C HIS A 362 -4.63 -12.68 11.19
N LYS A 363 -5.44 -13.12 10.23
CA LYS A 363 -5.91 -14.51 10.12
C LYS A 363 -5.63 -14.99 8.71
N SER A 364 -5.14 -16.21 8.57
CA SER A 364 -4.91 -16.81 7.27
C SER A 364 -5.40 -18.26 7.19
N ILE A 365 -5.83 -18.66 6.01
CA ILE A 365 -6.15 -20.05 5.65
C ILE A 365 -5.36 -20.39 4.40
N VAL A 366 -4.53 -21.44 4.49
CA VAL A 366 -3.83 -22.02 3.34
C VAL A 366 -4.51 -23.34 3.01
N ALA A 367 -5.24 -23.37 1.90
CA ALA A 367 -6.12 -24.50 1.55
C ALA A 367 -5.39 -25.63 0.79
N HIS A 368 -4.21 -25.35 0.24
CA HIS A 368 -3.45 -26.31 -0.57
C HIS A 368 -1.97 -26.30 -0.18
N SER A 369 -1.28 -27.44 -0.33
CA SER A 369 0.10 -27.60 0.15
C SER A 369 1.15 -26.77 -0.61
N SER A 370 0.82 -26.29 -1.81
CA SER A 370 1.66 -25.38 -2.59
C SER A 370 1.34 -23.90 -2.35
N GLY A 371 0.29 -23.59 -1.59
CA GLY A 371 -0.07 -22.22 -1.25
C GLY A 371 0.77 -21.70 -0.09
N GLN A 372 0.86 -20.38 0.02
CA GLN A 372 1.63 -19.72 1.06
C GLN A 372 0.86 -18.51 1.62
N ALA A 373 0.95 -18.31 2.92
CA ALA A 373 0.53 -17.09 3.59
C ALA A 373 1.73 -16.58 4.41
N VAL A 374 2.09 -15.31 4.21
CA VAL A 374 3.20 -14.65 4.89
C VAL A 374 2.63 -13.45 5.63
N PHE A 375 3.05 -13.31 6.90
CA PHE A 375 2.78 -12.12 7.69
C PHE A 375 4.09 -11.68 8.35
N ASP A 376 4.48 -10.44 8.08
CA ASP A 376 5.60 -9.77 8.72
C ASP A 376 5.10 -8.46 9.34
N GLY A 377 5.01 -8.44 10.67
CA GLY A 377 4.53 -7.29 11.42
C GLY A 377 5.65 -6.63 12.21
N ASN A 378 6.04 -5.42 11.81
CA ASN A 378 7.03 -4.59 12.49
C ASN A 378 6.34 -3.43 13.23
N ILE A 379 6.63 -3.28 14.53
CA ILE A 379 6.22 -2.12 15.30
C ILE A 379 7.47 -1.45 15.88
N LYS A 380 7.74 -0.23 15.43
CA LYS A 380 8.81 0.62 15.95
C LYS A 380 8.19 1.65 16.88
N ILE A 381 8.65 1.66 18.14
CA ILE A 381 8.25 2.67 19.13
C ILE A 381 9.47 3.55 19.40
N CYS A 382 9.36 4.85 19.13
CA CYS A 382 10.44 5.79 19.43
C CYS A 382 10.27 6.38 20.83
N THR A 383 11.27 6.17 21.69
CA THR A 383 11.31 6.78 23.02
C THR A 383 11.90 8.20 22.96
N THR A 384 11.34 9.07 23.77
CA THR A 384 11.40 10.55 23.79
C THR A 384 12.78 11.22 23.76
N ASP A 385 13.87 10.52 24.06
CA ASP A 385 15.18 11.18 24.22
C ASP A 385 16.02 11.32 22.94
N ARG A 386 15.62 10.72 21.81
CA ARG A 386 16.44 10.74 20.57
C ARG A 386 15.77 11.29 19.30
N CYS A 387 14.46 11.47 19.27
CA CYS A 387 13.76 11.85 18.03
C CYS A 387 13.22 13.29 18.00
N TRP A 388 13.10 13.97 19.13
CA TRP A 388 12.44 15.29 19.20
C TRP A 388 13.33 16.45 18.71
N ALA A 389 14.60 16.18 18.39
CA ALA A 389 15.62 17.20 18.13
C ALA A 389 15.96 17.41 16.66
N VAL A 390 15.41 16.62 15.71
CA VAL A 390 15.87 16.70 14.31
C VAL A 390 15.13 17.77 13.49
N ASP A 391 13.88 18.13 13.82
CA ASP A 391 13.07 19.02 12.96
C ASP A 391 12.70 20.39 13.55
N LYS A 392 13.53 20.96 14.43
CA LYS A 392 13.42 22.39 14.78
C LYS A 392 14.69 23.15 14.45
N LYS A 393 14.86 23.51 13.17
CA LYS A 393 15.56 24.76 12.85
C LYS A 393 14.60 25.92 13.13
N PRO A 394 14.93 26.87 14.02
CA PRO A 394 14.11 28.06 14.20
C PRO A 394 14.22 28.94 12.94
N PRO A 395 13.13 29.63 12.55
CA PRO A 395 13.18 30.60 11.46
C PRO A 395 14.10 31.76 11.87
N THR A 396 15.08 32.07 11.01
CA THR A 396 15.80 33.36 11.03
C THR A 396 15.09 34.37 10.16
#